data_AF-A0A972WIQ6-F1
#
_entry.id   AF-A0A972WIQ6-F1
#
_cell.length_a   1.000
_cell.length_b   1.000
_cell.length_c   1.000
_cell.angle_alpha   90.00
_cell.angle_beta   90.00
_cell.angle_gamma   90.00
#
_symmetry.space_group_name_H-M   'P 1'
#
loop_
_entity.id
_entity.type
_entity.pdbx_description
1 polymer ?
#
loop_
_entity_poly.entity_id
_entity_poly.type
_entity_poly.pdbx_seq_one_letter_code
_entity_poly.pdbx_strand_id
1 'polypeptide(L)'
;MASIRRNAEVVKSVLSQLQGYRDDFTDKFKKEDAALKAANQELAKKRTLLSPEAFSQERQDFEKKVISMQQMIQSSKQALEIVNEKAMFEVDKVLNSIIEGIAEERGLNLILRRDVTILISRKLDITEDVIKQLNAKLPKVKVEKPVIK
;
A
#
# COMPACT_ATOMS: atom_id res chain seq x y z
N MET A 1 -5.06 8.02 17.97
CA MET A 1 -5.12 7.63 16.54
C MET A 1 -4.19 6.47 16.18
N ALA A 2 -2.87 6.54 16.43
CA ALA A 2 -1.95 5.44 16.09
C ALA A 2 -2.34 4.08 16.72
N SER A 3 -2.78 4.05 17.97
CA SER A 3 -3.24 2.83 18.64
C SER A 3 -4.53 2.27 18.05
N ILE A 4 -5.46 3.14 17.64
CA ILE A 4 -6.70 2.75 16.94
C ILE A 4 -6.35 2.07 15.62
N ARG A 5 -5.49 2.70 14.81
CA ARG A 5 -5.07 2.13 13.53
C ARG A 5 -4.35 0.79 13.68
N ARG A 6 -3.52 0.62 14.72
CA ARG A 6 -2.81 -0.64 14.96
C ARG A 6 -3.74 -1.78 15.39
N ASN A 7 -4.78 -1.47 16.15
CA ASN A 7 -5.62 -2.47 16.80
C ASN A 7 -6.95 -2.74 16.08
N ALA A 8 -7.42 -1.83 15.24
CA ALA A 8 -8.66 -1.99 14.48
C ALA A 8 -8.55 -3.11 13.45
N GLU A 9 -9.59 -3.94 13.36
CA GLU A 9 -9.67 -5.08 12.43
C GLU A 9 -9.70 -4.61 10.98
N VAL A 10 -10.38 -3.49 10.74
CA VAL A 10 -10.47 -2.87 9.42
C VAL A 10 -9.11 -2.51 8.84
N VAL A 11 -8.20 -1.99 9.67
CA VAL A 11 -6.85 -1.61 9.25
C VAL A 11 -6.00 -2.85 9.01
N LYS A 12 -6.13 -3.88 9.85
CA LYS A 12 -5.47 -5.18 9.60
C LYS A 12 -5.92 -5.81 8.27
N SER A 13 -7.22 -5.72 7.96
CA SER A 13 -7.78 -6.17 6.69
C SER A 13 -7.20 -5.41 5.49
N VAL A 14 -7.06 -4.07 5.60
CA VAL A 14 -6.43 -3.24 4.56
C VAL A 14 -4.97 -3.64 4.36
N LEU A 15 -4.20 -3.78 5.44
CA LEU A 15 -2.80 -4.19 5.38
C LEU A 15 -2.63 -5.58 4.74
N SER A 16 -3.51 -6.53 5.06
CA SER A 16 -3.48 -7.86 4.46
C SER A 16 -3.77 -7.84 2.96
N GLN A 17 -4.75 -7.05 2.51
CA GLN A 17 -5.05 -6.90 1.09
C GLN A 17 -3.90 -6.23 0.33
N LEU A 18 -3.31 -5.17 0.90
CA LEU A 18 -2.13 -4.50 0.34
C LEU A 18 -0.92 -5.43 0.25
N GLN A 19 -0.72 -6.28 1.26
CA GLN A 19 0.35 -7.27 1.23
C GLN A 19 0.14 -8.27 0.10
N GLY A 20 -1.09 -8.78 -0.08
CA GLY A 20 -1.42 -9.66 -1.21
C GLY A 20 -1.11 -9.02 -2.57
N TYR A 21 -1.52 -7.77 -2.79
CA TYR A 21 -1.18 -7.06 -4.02
C TYR A 21 0.32 -6.82 -4.19
N ARG A 22 1.05 -6.56 -3.11
CA ARG A 22 2.50 -6.38 -3.12
C ARG A 22 3.24 -7.66 -3.48
N ASP A 23 2.79 -8.79 -2.96
CA ASP A 23 3.36 -10.10 -3.23
C ASP A 23 3.12 -10.48 -4.70
N ASP A 24 1.91 -10.25 -5.22
CA ASP A 24 1.58 -10.43 -6.64
C ASP A 24 2.49 -9.64 -7.57
N PHE A 25 2.77 -8.37 -7.25
CA PHE A 25 3.70 -7.55 -8.04
C PHE A 25 5.13 -8.03 -7.90
N THR A 26 5.55 -8.40 -6.69
CA THR A 26 6.91 -8.90 -6.44
C THR A 26 7.18 -10.17 -7.23
N ASP A 27 6.22 -11.08 -7.31
CA ASP A 27 6.36 -12.33 -8.06
C ASP A 27 6.39 -12.09 -9.58
N LYS A 28 5.61 -11.11 -10.08
CA LYS A 28 5.72 -10.67 -11.48
C LYS A 28 7.10 -10.09 -11.78
N PHE A 29 7.58 -9.19 -10.94
CA PHE A 29 8.90 -8.58 -11.13
C PHE A 29 10.04 -9.58 -11.04
N LYS A 30 9.96 -10.58 -10.16
CA LYS A 30 10.96 -11.66 -10.12
C LYS A 30 11.01 -12.45 -11.42
N LYS A 31 9.86 -12.74 -12.04
CA LYS A 31 9.80 -13.43 -13.33
C LYS A 31 10.38 -12.58 -14.46
N GLU A 32 10.06 -11.29 -14.50
CA GLU A 32 10.62 -10.35 -15.48
C GLU A 32 12.13 -10.15 -15.29
N ASP A 33 12.62 -10.03 -14.06
CA ASP A 33 14.04 -9.93 -13.74
C ASP A 33 14.82 -11.17 -14.24
N ALA A 34 14.27 -12.37 -13.99
CA ALA A 34 14.86 -13.61 -14.49
C ALA A 34 14.89 -13.67 -16.02
N ALA A 35 13.81 -13.23 -16.68
CA ALA A 35 13.74 -13.14 -18.13
C ALA A 35 14.75 -12.13 -18.72
N LEU A 36 14.92 -10.97 -18.07
CA LEU A 36 15.93 -9.99 -18.47
C LEU A 36 17.36 -10.50 -18.27
N LYS A 37 17.64 -11.20 -17.17
CA LYS A 37 18.95 -11.82 -16.94
C LYS A 37 19.28 -12.87 -18.01
N ALA A 38 18.31 -13.71 -18.38
CA ALA A 38 18.47 -14.67 -19.46
C ALA A 38 18.71 -13.98 -20.80
N ALA A 39 17.90 -12.96 -21.14
CA ALA A 39 18.04 -12.19 -22.36
C ALA A 39 19.41 -11.51 -22.46
N ASN A 40 19.94 -10.98 -21.36
CA ASN A 40 21.28 -10.37 -21.32
C ASN A 40 22.39 -11.40 -21.59
N GLN A 41 22.26 -12.62 -21.04
CA GLN A 41 23.22 -13.71 -21.31
C GLN A 41 23.17 -14.16 -22.78
N GLU A 42 21.98 -14.25 -23.36
CA GLU A 42 21.81 -14.57 -24.78
C GLU A 42 22.40 -13.48 -25.68
N LEU A 43 22.14 -12.21 -25.36
CA LEU A 43 22.70 -11.07 -26.07
C LEU A 43 24.23 -11.11 -26.05
N ALA A 44 24.83 -11.40 -24.88
CA ALA A 44 26.28 -11.55 -24.74
C ALA A 44 26.87 -12.67 -25.63
N LYS A 45 26.17 -13.80 -25.78
CA LYS A 45 26.59 -14.90 -26.68
C LYS A 45 26.47 -14.49 -28.15
N LYS A 46 25.34 -13.86 -28.51
CA LYS A 46 25.04 -13.37 -29.86
C LYS A 46 25.98 -12.25 -30.32
N ARG A 47 26.69 -11.56 -29.42
CA ARG A 47 27.70 -10.54 -29.76
C ARG A 47 28.75 -11.02 -30.78
N THR A 48 29.09 -12.31 -30.75
CA THR A 48 30.06 -12.91 -31.68
C THR A 48 29.44 -13.47 -32.97
N LEU A 49 28.10 -13.53 -33.04
CA LEU A 49 27.33 -14.18 -34.11
C LEU A 49 26.51 -13.18 -34.96
N LEU A 50 26.14 -12.04 -34.39
CA LEU A 50 25.33 -11.01 -35.06
C LEU A 50 26.19 -9.94 -35.74
N SER A 51 25.62 -9.29 -36.76
CA SER A 51 26.20 -8.06 -37.30
C SER A 51 26.17 -6.93 -36.25
N PRO A 52 27.06 -5.93 -36.34
CA PRO A 52 27.05 -4.78 -35.45
C PRO A 52 25.69 -4.05 -35.40
N GLU A 53 24.98 -3.93 -36.52
CA GLU A 53 23.66 -3.29 -36.54
C GLU A 53 22.61 -4.12 -35.80
N ALA A 54 22.56 -5.44 -36.03
CA ALA A 54 21.60 -6.34 -35.39
C ALA A 54 21.82 -6.42 -33.87
N PHE A 55 23.08 -6.44 -33.42
CA PHE A 55 23.42 -6.41 -32.00
C PHE A 55 23.04 -5.09 -31.33
N SER A 56 23.28 -3.96 -32.02
CA SER A 56 22.88 -2.64 -31.53
C SER A 56 21.36 -2.54 -31.32
N GLN A 57 20.58 -3.08 -32.27
CA GLN A 57 19.13 -3.10 -32.18
C GLN A 57 18.62 -3.93 -30.99
N GLU A 58 19.09 -5.19 -30.84
CA GLU A 58 18.69 -6.03 -29.70
C GLU A 58 19.10 -5.38 -28.36
N ARG A 59 20.25 -4.70 -28.31
CA ARG A 59 20.70 -3.99 -27.11
C ARG A 59 19.78 -2.83 -26.75
N GLN A 60 19.37 -2.03 -27.71
CA GLN A 60 18.41 -0.94 -27.47
C GLN A 60 17.06 -1.48 -26.97
N ASP A 61 16.59 -2.60 -27.53
CA ASP A 61 15.33 -3.21 -27.10
C ASP A 61 15.45 -3.81 -25.69
N PHE A 62 16.61 -4.37 -25.34
CA PHE A 62 16.91 -4.80 -23.98
C PHE A 62 16.91 -3.61 -23.00
N GLU A 63 17.61 -2.52 -23.33
CA GLU A 63 17.67 -1.31 -22.50
C GLU A 63 16.27 -0.71 -22.28
N LYS A 64 15.43 -0.66 -23.33
CA LYS A 64 14.02 -0.24 -23.22
C LYS A 64 13.22 -1.13 -22.26
N LYS A 65 13.40 -2.46 -22.30
CA LYS A 65 12.72 -3.37 -21.38
C LYS A 65 13.15 -3.17 -19.93
N VAL A 66 14.43 -2.94 -19.68
CA VAL A 66 14.96 -2.64 -18.34
C VAL A 66 14.34 -1.34 -17.80
N ILE A 67 14.30 -0.28 -18.61
CA ILE A 67 13.70 1.01 -18.23
C ILE A 67 12.20 0.83 -17.95
N SER A 68 11.49 0.12 -18.82
CA SER A 68 10.06 -0.16 -18.64
C SER A 68 9.78 -0.93 -17.34
N MET A 69 10.60 -1.93 -17.01
CA MET A 69 10.49 -2.67 -15.76
C MET A 69 10.70 -1.76 -14.54
N GLN A 70 11.71 -0.90 -14.56
CA GLN A 70 11.95 0.08 -13.49
C GLN A 70 10.78 1.04 -13.32
N GLN A 71 10.19 1.51 -14.43
CA GLN A 71 8.99 2.34 -14.41
C GLN A 71 7.80 1.57 -13.82
N MET A 72 7.58 0.31 -14.20
CA MET A 72 6.50 -0.51 -13.65
C MET A 72 6.65 -0.72 -12.14
N ILE A 73 7.85 -0.94 -11.62
CA ILE A 73 8.12 -1.05 -10.18
C ILE A 73 7.72 0.23 -9.46
N GLN A 74 8.16 1.39 -9.99
CA GLN A 74 7.84 2.68 -9.40
C GLN A 74 6.34 2.99 -9.46
N SER A 75 5.69 2.76 -10.60
CA SER A 75 4.25 2.95 -10.79
C SER A 75 3.45 2.01 -9.88
N SER A 76 3.91 0.79 -9.66
CA SER A 76 3.25 -0.16 -8.74
C SER A 76 3.31 0.29 -7.30
N LYS A 77 4.46 0.84 -6.87
CA LYS A 77 4.60 1.43 -5.53
C LYS A 77 3.64 2.59 -5.33
N GLN A 78 3.55 3.50 -6.32
CA GLN A 78 2.62 4.62 -6.29
C GLN A 78 1.17 4.16 -6.30
N ALA A 79 0.82 3.17 -7.12
CA ALA A 79 -0.53 2.63 -7.18
C ALA A 79 -0.96 2.01 -5.83
N LEU A 80 -0.05 1.29 -5.16
CA LEU A 80 -0.28 0.75 -3.82
C LEU A 80 -0.51 1.85 -2.77
N GLU A 81 0.25 2.94 -2.85
CA GLU A 81 0.11 4.09 -1.96
C GLU A 81 -1.26 4.78 -2.16
N ILE A 82 -1.67 5.01 -3.41
CA ILE A 82 -2.97 5.61 -3.74
C ILE A 82 -4.14 4.77 -3.21
N VAL A 83 -4.13 3.45 -3.43
CA VAL A 83 -5.24 2.60 -2.95
C VAL A 83 -5.24 2.48 -1.43
N ASN A 84 -4.07 2.54 -0.79
CA ASN A 84 -3.96 2.59 0.67
C ASN A 84 -4.54 3.90 1.21
N GLU A 85 -4.20 5.05 0.62
CA GLU A 85 -4.75 6.35 1.02
C GLU A 85 -6.27 6.39 0.89
N LYS A 86 -6.82 5.90 -0.23
CA LYS A 86 -8.28 5.80 -0.43
C LYS A 86 -8.93 4.93 0.62
N ALA A 87 -8.38 3.74 0.89
CA ALA A 87 -8.93 2.84 1.91
C ALA A 87 -8.87 3.47 3.30
N MET A 88 -7.78 4.15 3.64
CA MET A 88 -7.63 4.86 4.91
C MET A 88 -8.59 6.06 5.03
N PHE A 89 -8.87 6.75 3.94
CA PHE A 89 -9.84 7.85 3.93
C PHE A 89 -11.25 7.37 4.31
N GLU A 90 -11.68 6.21 3.80
CA GLU A 90 -12.95 5.61 4.21
C GLU A 90 -12.98 5.24 5.69
N VAL A 91 -11.88 4.66 6.20
CA VAL A 91 -11.73 4.34 7.63
C VAL A 91 -11.81 5.61 8.47
N ASP A 92 -11.11 6.68 8.07
CA ASP A 92 -11.09 7.94 8.81
C ASP A 92 -12.46 8.63 8.82
N LYS A 93 -13.23 8.54 7.74
CA LYS A 93 -14.61 9.04 7.69
C LYS A 93 -15.50 8.36 8.72
N VAL A 94 -15.46 7.03 8.79
CA VAL A 94 -16.26 6.27 9.76
C VAL A 94 -15.75 6.51 11.19
N LEU A 95 -14.43 6.61 11.37
CA LEU A 95 -13.80 6.91 12.64
C LEU A 95 -14.26 8.26 13.20
N ASN A 96 -14.27 9.32 12.37
CA ASN A 96 -14.73 10.65 12.80
C ASN A 96 -16.20 10.63 13.21
N SER A 97 -17.06 9.97 12.45
CA SER A 97 -18.49 9.81 12.80
C SER A 97 -18.69 9.07 14.13
N ILE A 98 -17.86 8.07 14.43
CA ILE A 98 -17.89 7.37 15.73
C ILE A 98 -17.46 8.30 16.87
N ILE A 99 -16.38 9.04 16.66
CA ILE A 99 -15.84 9.97 17.66
C ILE A 99 -16.85 11.07 17.97
N GLU A 100 -17.50 11.65 16.95
CA GLU A 100 -18.57 12.63 17.10
C GLU A 100 -19.74 12.06 17.90
N GLY A 101 -20.20 10.85 17.57
CA GLY A 101 -21.29 10.20 18.32
C GLY A 101 -20.96 9.99 19.80
N ILE A 102 -19.73 9.53 20.10
CA ILE A 102 -19.28 9.36 21.50
C ILE A 102 -19.18 10.72 22.21
N ALA A 103 -18.77 11.77 21.49
CA ALA A 103 -18.65 13.11 22.05
C ALA A 103 -20.02 13.67 22.42
N GLU A 104 -21.02 13.53 21.55
CA GLU A 104 -22.40 13.94 21.83
C GLU A 104 -23.01 13.15 22.98
N GLU A 105 -22.86 11.81 22.99
CA GLU A 105 -23.40 10.94 24.05
C GLU A 105 -22.83 11.28 25.44
N ARG A 106 -21.56 11.69 25.50
CA ARG A 106 -20.85 11.97 26.76
C ARG A 106 -20.73 13.47 27.08
N GLY A 107 -21.31 14.35 26.26
CA GLY A 107 -21.20 15.80 26.42
C GLY A 107 -19.75 16.32 26.37
N LEU A 108 -18.91 15.72 25.52
CA LEU A 108 -17.50 16.09 25.36
C LEU A 108 -17.35 17.17 24.30
N ASN A 109 -16.79 18.31 24.69
CA ASN A 109 -16.62 19.45 23.78
C ASN A 109 -15.20 19.55 23.19
N LEU A 110 -14.27 18.70 23.65
CA LEU A 110 -12.88 18.68 23.20
C LEU A 110 -12.31 17.27 23.26
N ILE A 111 -11.72 16.84 22.14
CA ILE A 111 -11.04 15.54 22.03
C ILE A 111 -9.60 15.81 21.60
N LEU A 112 -8.66 15.35 22.42
CA LEU A 112 -7.23 15.52 22.18
C LEU A 112 -6.62 14.22 21.68
N ARG A 113 -5.67 14.33 20.76
CA ARG A 113 -4.91 13.17 20.33
C ARG A 113 -3.93 12.73 21.43
N ARG A 114 -3.72 11.41 21.55
CA ARG A 114 -2.86 10.83 22.58
C ARG A 114 -1.39 11.28 22.48
N ASP A 115 -0.89 11.55 21.27
CA ASP A 115 0.50 11.91 20.99
C ASP A 115 0.90 13.30 21.46
N VAL A 116 -0.07 14.17 21.75
CA VAL A 116 0.18 15.50 22.34
C VAL A 116 -0.01 15.52 23.87
N THR A 117 -0.26 14.36 24.49
CA THR A 117 -0.50 14.23 25.94
C THR A 117 0.58 13.37 26.60
N ILE A 118 1.18 13.86 27.68
CA ILE A 118 2.18 13.11 28.45
C ILE A 118 1.48 12.10 29.38
N LEU A 119 0.34 12.48 29.96
CA LEU A 119 -0.42 11.64 30.89
C LEU A 119 -1.91 11.94 30.76
N ILE A 120 -2.74 10.89 30.69
CA ILE A 120 -4.20 10.98 30.75
C ILE A 120 -4.72 9.89 31.67
N SER A 121 -5.80 10.16 32.40
CA SER A 121 -6.51 9.13 33.14
C SER A 121 -7.13 8.13 32.16
N ARG A 122 -7.02 6.82 32.45
CA ARG A 122 -7.65 5.76 31.64
C ARG A 122 -9.16 5.97 31.49
N LYS A 123 -9.82 6.61 32.47
CA LYS A 123 -11.25 6.91 32.45
C LYS A 123 -11.65 7.93 31.37
N LEU A 124 -10.71 8.73 30.90
CA LEU A 124 -10.93 9.75 29.85
C LEU A 124 -10.49 9.25 28.46
N ASP A 125 -9.91 8.05 28.37
CA ASP A 125 -9.45 7.48 27.12
C ASP A 125 -10.60 6.74 26.42
N ILE A 126 -11.10 7.31 25.34
CA ILE A 126 -12.17 6.71 24.52
C ILE A 126 -11.64 5.72 23.47
N THR A 127 -10.32 5.48 23.42
CA THR A 127 -9.69 4.68 22.36
C THR A 127 -10.29 3.29 22.22
N GLU A 128 -10.55 2.60 23.33
CA GLU A 128 -11.11 1.25 23.31
C GLU A 128 -12.56 1.23 22.81
N ASP A 129 -13.37 2.21 23.24
CA ASP A 129 -14.77 2.34 22.81
C ASP A 129 -14.85 2.63 21.32
N VAL A 130 -13.98 3.52 20.83
CA VAL A 130 -13.87 3.83 19.40
C VAL A 130 -13.45 2.60 18.60
N ILE A 131 -12.48 1.80 19.06
CA ILE A 131 -12.07 0.57 18.36
C ILE A 131 -13.23 -0.43 18.28
N LYS A 132 -13.97 -0.62 19.38
CA LYS A 132 -15.13 -1.53 19.41
C LYS A 132 -16.21 -1.10 18.43
N GLN A 133 -16.57 0.19 18.43
CA GLN A 133 -17.58 0.72 17.50
C GLN A 133 -17.10 0.68 16.05
N LEU A 134 -15.81 0.92 15.80
CA LEU A 134 -15.23 0.88 14.46
C LEU A 134 -15.26 -0.55 13.90
N ASN A 135 -14.85 -1.54 14.70
CA ASN A 135 -14.90 -2.94 14.29
C ASN A 135 -16.35 -3.40 14.05
N ALA A 136 -17.32 -2.90 14.83
CA ALA A 136 -18.73 -3.22 14.66
C ALA A 136 -19.33 -2.59 13.38
N LYS A 137 -19.04 -1.31 13.09
CA LYS A 137 -19.59 -0.59 11.94
C LYS A 137 -18.89 -0.91 10.63
N LEU A 138 -17.59 -1.17 10.67
CA LEU A 138 -16.76 -1.36 9.48
C LEU A 138 -15.71 -2.44 9.75
N PRO A 139 -16.08 -3.73 9.78
CA PRO A 139 -15.12 -4.80 10.03
C PRO A 139 -14.08 -4.95 8.91
N LYS A 140 -14.44 -4.59 7.67
CA LYS A 140 -13.58 -4.67 6.49
C LYS A 140 -13.82 -3.49 5.54
N VAL A 141 -12.74 -2.97 4.98
CA VAL A 141 -12.74 -2.08 3.81
C VAL A 141 -12.15 -2.85 2.64
N LYS A 142 -12.79 -2.75 1.48
CA LYS A 142 -12.29 -3.35 0.25
C LYS A 142 -11.25 -2.41 -0.36
N VAL A 143 -10.01 -2.88 -0.45
CA VAL A 143 -8.95 -2.13 -1.12
C VAL A 143 -9.09 -2.35 -2.62
N GLU A 144 -9.28 -1.25 -3.37
CA GLU A 144 -9.32 -1.29 -4.83
C GLU A 144 -8.04 -1.93 -5.39
N LYS A 145 -8.17 -2.63 -6.52
CA LYS A 145 -7.00 -3.21 -7.19
C LYS A 145 -6.09 -2.07 -7.68
N PRO A 146 -4.79 -2.07 -7.34
CA PRO A 146 -3.86 -1.05 -7.81
C PRO A 146 -3.78 -1.08 -9.34
N VAL A 147 -4.06 0.04 -9.97
CA VAL A 147 -3.95 0.20 -11.43
C VAL A 147 -2.62 0.85 -11.75
N ILE A 148 -1.75 0.11 -12.44
CA ILE A 148 -0.50 0.62 -12.99
C ILE A 148 -0.85 1.30 -14.32
N LYS A 149 -0.49 2.58 -14.47
CA LYS A 149 -0.56 3.29 -15.74
C LYS A 149 0.69 3.06 -16.57
#